data_AF-A0A377JNQ1-F1
#
_entry.id   AF-A0A377JNQ1-F1
#
_cell.length_a   1.000
_cell.length_b   1.000
_cell.length_c   1.000
_cell.angle_alpha   90.00
_cell.angle_beta   90.00
_cell.angle_gamma   90.00
#
_symmetry.space_group_name_H-M   'P 1'
#
loop_
_entity.id
_entity.type
_entity.pdbx_description
1 polymer ?
#
loop_
_entity_poly.entity_id
_entity_poly.type
_entity_poly.pdbx_seq_one_letter_code
_entity_poly.pdbx_strand_id
1 'polypeptide(L)'
;MHTRDILNDKADLLLYQKSDFVIIQAGIVDASRRIMKRGLEWRIESLPILGKLYKKFASTFRLKLTRLYNYHYVSPANFYRNIISICDDIYKANPNAKILWITIAPAGESLVSKIYAIKQDIELYNNILAQCATQKHFEILNPYTGYNAGQITIQDGHHLSAFGHKLVYQALKEKLESYLSHKSTNSQ
;
A
#
# COMPACT_ATOMS: atom_id res chain seq x y z
N MET A 1 7.26 0.90 -2.17
CA MET A 1 7.52 1.05 -0.73
C MET A 1 6.55 0.15 0.03
N HIS A 2 7.03 -0.74 0.90
CA HIS A 2 6.16 -1.47 1.84
C HIS A 2 6.15 -0.75 3.20
N THR A 3 5.20 -1.07 4.09
CA THR A 3 5.03 -0.37 5.38
C THR A 3 6.28 -0.38 6.26
N ARG A 4 7.10 -1.44 6.17
CA ARG A 4 8.38 -1.49 6.88
C ARG A 4 9.41 -0.47 6.37
N ASP A 5 9.35 -0.09 5.09
CA ASP A 5 10.25 0.94 4.55
C ASP A 5 9.90 2.30 5.19
N ILE A 6 8.59 2.60 5.33
CA ILE A 6 8.11 3.83 6.02
C ILE A 6 8.67 3.91 7.44
N LEU A 7 8.68 2.79 8.16
CA LEU A 7 9.22 2.74 9.52
C LEU A 7 10.75 2.85 9.58
N ASN A 8 11.47 2.36 8.57
CA ASN A 8 12.92 2.53 8.50
C ASN A 8 13.27 4.01 8.29
N ASP A 9 12.47 4.72 7.49
CA ASP A 9 12.68 6.13 7.14
C ASP A 9 11.82 7.09 8.00
N LYS A 10 11.37 6.64 9.18
CA LYS A 10 10.36 7.34 10.00
C LYS A 10 10.79 8.71 10.51
N ALA A 11 12.10 8.93 10.68
CA ALA A 11 12.60 10.22 11.13
C ALA A 11 12.21 11.32 10.14
N ASP A 12 12.52 11.10 8.87
CA ASP A 12 12.27 12.05 7.79
C ASP A 12 10.81 12.09 7.35
N LEU A 13 10.15 10.92 7.31
CA LEU A 13 8.78 10.80 6.79
C LEU A 13 7.69 11.16 7.81
N LEU A 14 7.91 10.88 9.10
CA LEU A 14 6.85 10.95 10.12
C LEU A 14 7.20 11.91 11.25
N LEU A 15 8.38 11.75 11.87
CA LEU A 15 8.68 12.40 13.16
C LEU A 15 9.06 13.88 13.03
N TYR A 16 9.79 14.25 11.98
CA TYR A 16 10.15 15.65 11.74
C TYR A 16 9.05 16.45 11.03
N GLN A 17 8.08 15.76 10.46
CA GLN A 17 6.95 16.36 9.75
C GLN A 17 5.80 16.58 10.74
N LYS A 18 5.62 17.81 11.23
CA LYS A 18 4.50 18.20 12.10
C LYS A 18 3.21 18.50 11.31
N SER A 19 2.85 17.59 10.41
CA SER A 19 1.74 17.79 9.48
C SER A 19 0.39 17.79 10.22
N ASP A 20 -0.52 18.68 9.85
CA ASP A 20 -1.91 18.68 10.34
C ASP A 20 -2.75 17.56 9.70
N PHE A 21 -2.39 17.16 8.48
CA PHE A 21 -3.09 16.16 7.70
C PHE A 21 -2.09 15.26 6.99
N VAL A 22 -2.25 13.94 7.11
CA VAL A 22 -1.36 12.93 6.54
C VAL A 22 -2.18 11.98 5.67
N ILE A 23 -1.84 11.92 4.38
CA ILE A 23 -2.45 11.00 3.41
C ILE A 23 -1.47 9.85 3.16
N ILE A 24 -1.92 8.61 3.35
CA ILE A 24 -1.09 7.42 3.16
C ILE A 24 -1.72 6.53 2.10
N GLN A 25 -0.92 6.15 1.10
CA GLN A 25 -1.29 5.14 0.11
C GLN A 25 -0.16 4.11 0.01
N ALA A 26 -0.26 3.05 0.81
CA ALA A 26 0.70 1.96 0.88
C ALA A 26 -0.01 0.63 1.15
N GLY A 27 0.66 -0.48 0.85
CA GLY A 27 0.17 -1.83 1.17
C GLY A 27 0.20 -2.82 0.02
N ILE A 28 0.14 -2.39 -1.26
CA ILE A 28 0.18 -3.33 -2.40
C ILE A 28 1.48 -4.16 -2.41
N VAL A 29 2.60 -3.55 -2.01
CA VAL A 29 3.90 -4.23 -1.94
C VAL A 29 3.94 -5.24 -0.78
N ASP A 30 3.25 -4.95 0.33
CA ASP A 30 3.09 -5.82 1.49
C ASP A 30 2.19 -7.03 1.16
N ALA A 31 1.02 -6.77 0.55
CA ALA A 31 0.04 -7.78 0.15
C ALA A 31 0.54 -8.69 -0.98
N SER A 32 1.46 -8.22 -1.82
CA SER A 32 1.96 -9.01 -2.94
C SER A 32 2.99 -10.04 -2.51
N ARG A 33 2.69 -11.32 -2.76
CA ARG A 33 3.65 -12.42 -2.59
C ARG A 33 4.93 -12.23 -3.43
N ARG A 34 6.01 -12.82 -2.94
CA ARG A 34 7.35 -12.76 -3.49
C ARG A 34 7.90 -14.16 -3.66
N ILE A 35 8.79 -14.33 -4.63
CA ILE A 35 9.47 -15.60 -4.89
C ILE A 35 10.54 -15.84 -3.81
N MET A 36 11.14 -14.77 -3.28
CA MET A 36 12.23 -14.87 -2.32
C MET A 36 12.39 -13.56 -1.56
N LYS A 37 13.31 -13.55 -0.58
CA LYS A 37 13.69 -12.35 0.19
C LYS A 37 14.39 -11.31 -0.70
N ARG A 38 14.08 -10.03 -0.50
CA ARG A 38 14.60 -8.89 -1.30
C ARG A 38 16.13 -8.87 -1.41
N GLY A 39 16.84 -9.11 -0.30
CA GLY A 39 18.30 -9.13 -0.29
C GLY A 39 18.91 -10.29 -1.07
N LEU A 40 18.26 -11.46 -1.08
CA LEU A 40 18.72 -12.61 -1.88
C LEU A 40 18.43 -12.38 -3.36
N GLU A 41 17.24 -11.86 -3.69
CA GLU A 41 16.86 -11.49 -5.05
C GLU A 41 17.87 -10.52 -5.65
N TRP A 42 18.18 -9.44 -4.92
CA TRP A 42 19.16 -8.45 -5.35
C TRP A 42 20.55 -9.06 -5.59
N ARG A 43 21.02 -9.95 -4.71
CA ARG A 43 22.32 -10.64 -4.90
C ARG A 43 22.32 -11.48 -6.18
N ILE A 44 21.27 -12.23 -6.45
CA ILE A 44 21.17 -13.06 -7.67
C ILE A 44 21.07 -12.17 -8.92
N GLU A 45 20.24 -11.12 -8.87
CA GLU A 45 20.03 -10.21 -9.99
C GLU A 45 21.27 -9.38 -10.35
N SER A 46 22.18 -9.16 -9.39
CA SER A 46 23.43 -8.44 -9.61
C SER A 46 24.45 -9.21 -10.46
N LEU A 47 24.24 -10.51 -10.67
CA LEU A 47 25.15 -11.35 -11.47
C LEU A 47 24.81 -11.25 -12.96
N PRO A 48 25.79 -11.05 -13.88
CA PRO A 48 25.50 -10.69 -15.28
C PRO A 48 24.70 -11.73 -16.07
N ILE A 49 25.07 -13.00 -15.95
CA ILE A 49 24.45 -14.11 -16.69
C ILE A 49 23.35 -14.75 -15.84
N LEU A 50 23.68 -15.08 -14.59
CA LEU A 50 22.75 -15.69 -13.65
C LEU A 50 21.54 -14.80 -13.34
N GLY A 51 21.72 -13.48 -13.22
CA GLY A 51 20.62 -12.55 -13.02
C GLY A 51 19.66 -12.49 -14.21
N LYS A 52 20.16 -12.55 -15.45
CA LYS A 52 19.31 -12.62 -16.66
C LYS A 52 18.54 -13.94 -16.74
N LEU A 53 19.21 -15.06 -16.48
CA LEU A 53 18.61 -16.40 -16.44
C LEU A 53 17.52 -16.47 -15.36
N TYR A 54 17.82 -15.99 -14.16
CA TYR A 54 16.88 -15.90 -13.04
C TYR A 54 15.67 -15.05 -13.41
N LYS A 55 15.85 -13.83 -13.95
CA LYS A 55 14.73 -12.95 -14.34
C LYS A 55 13.80 -13.63 -15.34
N LYS A 56 14.36 -14.28 -16.36
CA LYS A 56 13.56 -15.02 -17.34
C LYS A 56 12.79 -16.15 -16.66
N PHE A 57 13.47 -17.01 -15.90
CA PHE A 57 12.86 -18.11 -15.17
C PHE A 57 11.76 -17.65 -14.19
N ALA A 58 12.08 -16.68 -13.34
CA ALA A 58 11.19 -16.12 -12.34
C ALA A 58 9.96 -15.47 -12.97
N SER A 59 10.12 -14.78 -14.11
CA SER A 59 9.00 -14.19 -14.84
C SER A 59 8.06 -15.23 -15.44
N THR A 60 8.60 -16.32 -16.01
CA THR A 60 7.81 -17.40 -16.64
C THR A 60 7.05 -18.23 -15.62
N PHE A 61 7.67 -18.53 -14.47
CA PHE A 61 7.07 -19.41 -13.46
C PHE A 61 6.52 -18.65 -12.25
N ARG A 62 6.36 -17.32 -12.35
CA ARG A 62 6.02 -16.44 -11.21
C ARG A 62 4.81 -16.92 -10.41
N LEU A 63 3.74 -17.29 -11.09
CA LEU A 63 2.51 -17.75 -10.46
C LEU A 63 2.74 -19.04 -9.64
N LYS A 64 3.48 -20.00 -10.21
CA LYS A 64 3.81 -21.26 -9.54
C LYS A 64 4.76 -21.04 -8.36
N LEU A 65 5.77 -20.19 -8.54
CA LEU A 65 6.76 -19.90 -7.50
C LEU A 65 6.13 -19.14 -6.32
N THR A 66 5.29 -18.13 -6.59
CA THR A 66 4.58 -17.40 -5.52
C THR A 66 3.58 -18.28 -4.77
N ARG A 67 2.99 -19.27 -5.44
CA ARG A 67 2.19 -20.32 -4.79
C ARG A 67 3.03 -21.23 -3.91
N LEU A 68 4.17 -21.71 -4.42
CA LEU A 68 5.05 -22.64 -3.71
C LEU A 68 5.65 -22.01 -2.44
N TYR A 69 6.20 -20.79 -2.56
CA TYR A 69 6.89 -20.15 -1.44
C TYR A 69 5.92 -19.47 -0.46
N ASN A 70 4.75 -19.04 -0.93
CA ASN A 70 3.73 -18.37 -0.12
C ASN A 70 4.32 -17.31 0.83
N TYR A 71 5.16 -16.42 0.28
CA TYR A 71 6.00 -15.53 1.07
C TYR A 71 5.64 -14.07 0.82
N HIS A 72 5.42 -13.30 1.90
CA HIS A 72 5.26 -11.84 1.87
C HIS A 72 6.46 -11.16 2.51
N TYR A 73 6.87 -10.00 2.00
CA TYR A 73 7.94 -9.22 2.64
C TYR A 73 7.55 -8.74 4.04
N VAL A 74 6.26 -8.44 4.22
CA VAL A 74 5.65 -8.07 5.49
C VAL A 74 4.50 -9.04 5.68
N SER A 75 4.50 -9.85 6.74
CA SER A 75 3.37 -10.74 7.03
C SER A 75 2.14 -9.95 7.47
N PRO A 76 0.92 -10.52 7.42
CA PRO A 76 -0.30 -9.86 7.92
C PRO A 76 -0.17 -9.29 9.35
N ALA A 77 0.42 -10.06 10.27
CA ALA A 77 0.67 -9.62 11.64
C ALA A 77 1.71 -8.48 11.72
N ASN A 78 2.73 -8.48 10.86
CA ASN A 78 3.68 -7.37 10.78
C ASN A 78 3.04 -6.13 10.16
N PHE A 79 2.17 -6.29 9.16
CA PHE A 79 1.47 -5.18 8.53
C PHE A 79 0.58 -4.46 9.55
N TYR A 80 -0.19 -5.20 10.35
CA TYR A 80 -0.93 -4.67 11.48
C TYR A 80 -0.02 -3.87 12.43
N ARG A 81 1.05 -4.49 12.95
CA ARG A 81 1.99 -3.82 13.88
C ARG A 81 2.63 -2.57 13.27
N ASN A 82 2.92 -2.61 11.96
CA ASN A 82 3.51 -1.49 11.26
C ASN A 82 2.54 -0.32 11.17
N ILE A 83 1.27 -0.56 10.82
CA ILE A 83 0.25 0.50 10.77
C ILE A 83 0.08 1.16 12.14
N ILE A 84 -0.06 0.36 13.20
CA ILE A 84 -0.16 0.87 14.59
C ILE A 84 1.04 1.77 14.90
N SER A 85 2.25 1.34 14.57
CA SER A 85 3.47 2.09 14.83
C SER A 85 3.57 3.38 14.00
N ILE A 86 3.19 3.34 12.73
CA ILE A 86 3.16 4.51 11.84
C ILE A 86 2.20 5.56 12.41
N CYS A 87 0.99 5.16 12.82
CA CYS A 87 0.03 6.08 13.45
C CYS A 87 0.59 6.66 14.76
N ASP A 88 1.19 5.84 15.61
CA ASP A 88 1.79 6.30 16.87
C ASP A 88 2.90 7.32 16.65
N ASP A 89 3.77 7.10 15.66
CA ASP A 89 4.83 8.05 15.30
C ASP A 89 4.25 9.37 14.75
N ILE A 90 3.17 9.32 13.95
CA ILE A 90 2.47 10.53 13.46
C ILE A 90 1.84 11.32 14.62
N TYR A 91 1.09 10.65 15.51
CA TYR A 91 0.44 11.30 16.65
C TYR A 91 1.45 11.81 17.68
N LYS A 92 2.61 11.17 17.79
CA LYS A 92 3.72 11.67 18.60
C LYS A 92 4.28 12.97 18.03
N ALA A 93 4.38 13.10 16.71
CA ALA A 93 4.86 14.32 16.06
C ALA A 93 3.82 15.46 16.14
N ASN A 94 2.53 15.14 15.95
CA ASN A 94 1.42 16.06 16.12
C ASN A 94 0.16 15.30 16.64
N PRO A 95 -0.20 15.46 17.93
CA PRO A 95 -1.36 14.78 18.52
C PRO A 95 -2.70 15.10 17.87
N ASN A 96 -2.78 16.22 17.13
CA ASN A 96 -3.98 16.67 16.44
C ASN A 96 -4.01 16.30 14.95
N ALA A 97 -2.97 15.59 14.46
CA ALA A 97 -2.90 15.19 13.06
C ALA A 97 -4.14 14.36 12.67
N LYS A 98 -4.66 14.62 11.46
CA LYS A 98 -5.65 13.75 10.83
C LYS A 98 -4.96 12.82 9.87
N ILE A 99 -5.28 11.53 9.97
CA ILE A 99 -4.72 10.50 9.09
C ILE A 99 -5.85 10.02 8.17
N LEU A 100 -5.58 10.04 6.87
CA LEU A 100 -6.43 9.47 5.84
C LEU A 100 -5.65 8.40 5.07
N TRP A 101 -6.10 7.16 5.13
CA TRP A 101 -5.45 6.03 4.48
C TRP A 101 -6.25 5.55 3.27
N ILE A 102 -5.64 5.59 2.09
CA ILE A 102 -6.26 5.09 0.86
C ILE A 102 -6.10 3.57 0.79
N THR A 103 -7.20 2.85 0.58
CA THR A 103 -7.18 1.38 0.45
C THR A 103 -6.26 0.92 -0.68
N ILE A 104 -5.80 -0.33 -0.59
CA ILE A 104 -5.08 -0.97 -1.68
C ILE A 104 -6.04 -1.16 -2.86
N ALA A 105 -5.68 -0.63 -4.03
CA ALA A 105 -6.47 -0.76 -5.26
C ALA A 105 -6.65 -2.24 -5.66
N PRO A 106 -7.78 -2.60 -6.31
CA PRO A 106 -7.97 -3.94 -6.82
C PRO A 106 -6.92 -4.29 -7.89
N ALA A 107 -6.43 -5.53 -7.85
CA ALA A 107 -5.46 -6.02 -8.83
C ALA A 107 -6.08 -6.21 -10.23
N GLY A 108 -5.43 -5.65 -11.24
CA GLY A 108 -5.75 -5.92 -12.65
C GLY A 108 -5.29 -7.32 -13.10
N GLU A 109 -5.84 -7.80 -14.22
CA GLU A 109 -5.68 -9.18 -14.68
C GLU A 109 -4.22 -9.60 -14.94
N SER A 110 -3.35 -8.66 -15.33
CA SER A 110 -1.91 -8.90 -15.50
C SER A 110 -1.21 -9.27 -14.18
N LEU A 111 -1.64 -8.68 -13.06
CA LEU A 111 -1.09 -9.02 -11.74
C LEU A 111 -1.68 -10.34 -11.24
N VAL A 112 -2.98 -10.54 -11.45
CA VAL A 112 -3.72 -11.76 -11.09
C VAL A 112 -3.12 -12.99 -11.76
N SER A 113 -2.76 -12.89 -13.04
CA SER A 113 -2.14 -13.98 -13.79
C SER A 113 -0.70 -14.29 -13.36
N LYS A 114 -0.04 -13.37 -12.64
CA LYS A 114 1.38 -13.50 -12.23
C LYS A 114 1.57 -13.86 -10.76
N ILE A 115 0.68 -13.42 -9.88
CA ILE A 115 0.84 -13.55 -8.42
C ILE A 115 -0.29 -14.38 -7.85
N TYR A 116 0.08 -15.50 -7.23
CA TYR A 116 -0.88 -16.41 -6.62
C TYR A 116 -1.66 -15.71 -5.50
N ALA A 117 -2.99 -15.85 -5.54
CA ALA A 117 -3.94 -15.35 -4.53
C ALA A 117 -3.89 -13.84 -4.26
N ILE A 118 -3.43 -13.02 -5.21
CA ILE A 118 -3.27 -11.58 -4.99
C ILE A 118 -4.58 -10.84 -4.66
N LYS A 119 -5.71 -11.26 -5.24
CA LYS A 119 -7.03 -10.66 -4.94
C LYS A 119 -7.39 -10.88 -3.46
N GLN A 120 -7.21 -12.12 -2.98
CA GLN A 120 -7.45 -12.49 -1.58
C GLN A 120 -6.48 -11.81 -0.62
N ASP A 121 -5.21 -11.69 -1.01
CA ASP A 121 -4.22 -11.00 -0.18
C ASP A 121 -4.55 -9.50 -0.09
N ILE A 122 -4.96 -8.83 -1.17
CA ILE A 122 -5.40 -7.42 -1.12
C ILE A 122 -6.59 -7.25 -0.18
N GLU A 123 -7.58 -8.13 -0.26
CA GLU A 123 -8.74 -8.12 0.63
C GLU A 123 -8.32 -8.30 2.09
N LEU A 124 -7.45 -9.27 2.38
CA LEU A 124 -6.92 -9.51 3.72
C LEU A 124 -6.23 -8.27 4.30
N TYR A 125 -5.36 -7.61 3.51
CA TYR A 125 -4.62 -6.45 3.99
C TYR A 125 -5.51 -5.21 4.13
N ASN A 126 -6.49 -5.01 3.25
CA ASN A 126 -7.50 -3.96 3.42
C ASN A 126 -8.37 -4.20 4.66
N ASN A 127 -8.71 -5.45 4.99
CA ASN A 127 -9.43 -5.78 6.22
C ASN A 127 -8.59 -5.50 7.47
N ILE A 128 -7.29 -5.81 7.45
CA ILE A 128 -6.36 -5.44 8.54
C ILE A 128 -6.28 -3.93 8.69
N LEU A 129 -6.22 -3.19 7.58
CA LEU A 129 -6.25 -1.73 7.59
C LEU A 129 -7.53 -1.20 8.26
N ALA A 130 -8.70 -1.76 7.92
CA ALA A 130 -9.97 -1.42 8.55
C ALA A 130 -9.99 -1.67 10.06
N GLN A 131 -9.43 -2.80 10.52
CA GLN A 131 -9.28 -3.07 11.95
C GLN A 131 -8.39 -2.03 12.64
N CYS A 132 -7.27 -1.67 12.02
CA CYS A 132 -6.37 -0.64 12.56
C CYS A 132 -7.04 0.74 12.63
N ALA A 133 -7.89 1.08 11.66
CA ALA A 133 -8.61 2.36 11.62
C ALA A 133 -9.50 2.55 12.84
N THR A 134 -10.22 1.51 13.25
CA THR A 134 -11.02 1.53 14.48
C THR A 134 -10.17 1.77 15.71
N GLN A 135 -8.99 1.13 15.79
CA GLN A 135 -8.13 1.20 16.97
C GLN A 135 -7.31 2.49 17.08
N LYS A 136 -6.88 3.07 15.95
CA LYS A 136 -6.04 4.27 15.90
C LYS A 136 -6.78 5.53 15.47
N HIS A 137 -8.09 5.44 15.26
CA HIS A 137 -8.96 6.57 14.92
C HIS A 137 -8.52 7.36 13.67
N PHE A 138 -8.11 6.63 12.62
CA PHE A 138 -7.87 7.22 11.30
C PHE A 138 -8.99 6.91 10.32
N GLU A 139 -9.13 7.72 9.27
CA GLU A 139 -10.13 7.51 8.23
C GLU A 139 -9.58 6.65 7.09
N ILE A 140 -10.44 5.80 6.52
CA ILE A 140 -10.13 5.04 5.31
C ILE A 140 -10.87 5.65 4.13
N LEU A 141 -10.14 5.84 3.02
CA LEU A 141 -10.70 6.25 1.74
C LEU A 141 -10.63 5.09 0.74
N ASN A 142 -11.78 4.67 0.21
CA ASN A 142 -11.83 3.70 -0.88
C ASN A 142 -12.40 4.34 -2.16
N PRO A 143 -11.55 4.93 -3.03
CA PRO A 143 -11.99 5.59 -4.26
C PRO A 143 -12.39 4.62 -5.38
N TYR A 144 -12.23 3.31 -5.16
CA TYR A 144 -12.34 2.30 -6.22
C TYR A 144 -13.68 1.59 -6.28
N THR A 145 -14.59 1.87 -5.34
CA THR A 145 -15.89 1.22 -5.22
C THR A 145 -16.73 1.39 -6.50
N GLY A 146 -17.27 0.29 -7.03
CA GLY A 146 -18.13 0.32 -8.22
C GLY A 146 -17.39 0.35 -9.57
N TYR A 147 -16.06 0.32 -9.58
CA TYR A 147 -15.26 0.35 -10.81
C TYR A 147 -14.52 -0.96 -11.07
N ASN A 148 -14.27 -1.27 -12.35
CA ASN A 148 -13.54 -2.46 -12.74
C ASN A 148 -12.02 -2.26 -12.58
N ALA A 149 -11.31 -3.30 -12.12
CA ALA A 149 -9.85 -3.25 -11.91
C ALA A 149 -9.05 -2.89 -13.18
N GLY A 150 -9.52 -3.30 -14.37
CA GLY A 150 -8.89 -2.97 -15.64
C GLY A 150 -9.04 -1.50 -16.06
N GLN A 151 -10.02 -0.77 -15.49
CA GLN A 151 -10.11 0.68 -15.66
C GLN A 151 -9.21 1.40 -14.66
N ILE A 152 -9.10 0.85 -13.44
CA ILE A 152 -8.35 1.45 -12.33
C ILE A 152 -6.84 1.35 -12.55
N THR A 153 -6.35 0.24 -13.11
CA THR A 153 -4.92 -0.05 -13.26
C THR A 153 -4.48 -0.06 -14.72
N ILE A 154 -3.20 0.22 -14.97
CA ILE A 154 -2.60 0.03 -16.31
C ILE A 154 -2.30 -1.45 -16.57
N GLN A 155 -1.69 -1.74 -17.73
CA GLN A 155 -1.44 -3.10 -18.20
C GLN A 155 -0.59 -3.97 -17.24
N ASP A 156 0.18 -3.39 -16.31
CA ASP A 156 0.90 -4.19 -15.31
C ASP A 156 0.02 -4.68 -14.14
N GLY A 157 -1.23 -4.22 -14.07
CA GLY A 157 -2.24 -4.64 -13.12
C GLY A 157 -2.08 -4.10 -11.70
N HIS A 158 -1.20 -3.13 -11.43
CA HIS A 158 -1.07 -2.55 -10.09
C HIS A 158 -0.78 -1.03 -10.06
N HIS A 159 -0.15 -0.45 -11.08
CA HIS A 159 -0.06 1.01 -11.16
C HIS A 159 -1.39 1.58 -11.63
N LEU A 160 -1.79 2.73 -11.07
CA LEU A 160 -3.04 3.37 -11.44
C LEU A 160 -2.99 3.89 -12.88
N SER A 161 -4.10 3.76 -13.59
CA SER A 161 -4.32 4.43 -14.87
C SER A 161 -4.63 5.91 -14.64
N ALA A 162 -4.71 6.70 -15.72
CA ALA A 162 -5.22 8.08 -15.64
C ALA A 162 -6.62 8.13 -15.00
N PHE A 163 -7.47 7.14 -15.27
CA PHE A 163 -8.78 7.01 -14.63
C PHE A 163 -8.66 6.69 -13.14
N GLY A 164 -7.81 5.74 -12.76
CA GLY A 164 -7.56 5.40 -11.36
C GLY A 164 -7.03 6.60 -10.54
N HIS A 165 -6.10 7.37 -11.12
CA HIS A 165 -5.63 8.62 -10.52
C HIS A 165 -6.74 9.67 -10.38
N LYS A 166 -7.62 9.79 -11.38
CA LYS A 166 -8.77 10.71 -11.32
C LYS A 166 -9.72 10.35 -10.16
N LEU A 167 -10.00 9.07 -9.95
CA LEU A 167 -10.84 8.60 -8.84
C LEU A 167 -10.22 8.97 -7.48
N VAL A 168 -8.93 8.70 -7.30
CA VAL A 168 -8.19 9.07 -6.08
C VAL A 168 -8.25 10.57 -5.85
N TYR A 169 -7.97 11.37 -6.90
CA TYR A 169 -7.99 12.83 -6.81
C TYR A 169 -9.36 13.37 -6.40
N GLN A 170 -10.44 12.91 -7.02
CA GLN A 170 -11.80 13.37 -6.70
C GLN A 170 -12.17 13.04 -5.25
N ALA A 171 -11.93 11.80 -4.83
CA ALA A 171 -12.23 11.36 -3.47
C ALA A 171 -11.40 12.12 -2.41
N LEU A 172 -10.12 12.41 -2.69
CA LEU A 172 -9.28 13.23 -1.83
C LEU A 172 -9.76 14.68 -1.78
N LYS A 173 -10.09 15.27 -2.93
CA LYS A 173 -10.58 16.65 -3.02
C LYS A 173 -11.81 16.85 -2.15
N GLU A 174 -12.82 16.00 -2.32
CA GLU A 174 -14.06 16.06 -1.53
C GLU A 174 -13.79 15.94 -0.02
N LYS A 175 -12.90 15.02 0.38
CA LYS A 175 -12.52 14.84 1.79
C LYS A 175 -11.78 16.05 2.36
N LEU A 176 -10.85 16.61 1.60
CA LEU A 176 -10.08 17.78 2.06
C LEU A 176 -10.94 19.04 2.11
N GLU A 177 -11.86 19.26 1.16
CA GLU A 177 -12.79 20.39 1.19
C GLU A 177 -13.73 20.35 2.40
N SER A 178 -14.22 19.15 2.74
CA SER A 178 -15.02 18.93 3.96
C SER A 178 -14.23 19.27 5.22
N TYR A 179 -12.96 18.83 5.29
CA TYR A 179 -12.08 19.13 6.42
C TYR A 179 -11.80 20.63 6.58
N LEU A 180 -11.47 21.32 5.49
CA LEU A 180 -11.16 22.75 5.51
C LEU A 180 -12.39 23.59 5.89
N SER A 181 -13.58 23.20 5.42
CA SER A 181 -14.83 23.89 5.76
C SER A 181 -15.15 23.84 7.26
N HIS A 182 -14.91 22.70 7.92
CA HIS A 182 -15.13 22.55 9.38
C HIS A 182 -14.13 23.32 10.23
N LYS A 183 -12.90 23.55 9.75
CA LYS A 183 -11.89 24.33 10.48
C LYS A 183 -12.27 25.82 10.51
N SER A 184 -12.84 26.33 9.42
CA SER A 184 -13.28 27.73 9.30
C SER A 184 -14.42 28.08 10.25
N THR A 185 -15.33 27.14 10.55
CA THR A 185 -16.44 27.36 11.48
C THR A 185 -16.06 27.27 12.95
N ASN A 186 -14.99 26.54 13.29
CA ASN A 186 -14.53 26.36 14.68
C ASN A 186 -13.45 27.36 15.12
N SER A 187 -13.05 28.28 14.23
CA SER A 187 -12.02 29.31 14.49
C SER A 187 -12.63 30.72 14.65
N GLN A 188 -13.96 30.82 14.75
CA GLN A 188 -14.71 32.02 15.12
C GLN A 188 -15.20 31.88 16.56
#